data_AF-A0A9N9NID8-F1
#
_entry.id   AF-A0A9N9NID8-F1
#
_cell.length_a   1.000
_cell.length_b   1.000
_cell.length_c   1.000
_cell.angle_alpha   90.00
_cell.angle_beta   90.00
_cell.angle_gamma   90.00
#
_symmetry.space_group_name_H-M   'P 1'
#
loop_
_entity.id
_entity.type
_entity.pdbx_description
1 polymer ?
#
loop_
_entity_poly.entity_id
_entity_poly.type
_entity_poly.pdbx_seq_one_letter_code
_entity_poly.pdbx_strand_id
1 'polypeptide(L)' 'EPLSWPNCFNSDKKTEYLGDCKSLLLKHGVKIRYAKTKKEHSRDWARSLHANDDIFNNTPTRLINMSPNKA' A
#
# COMPACT_ATOMS: atom_id res chain seq x y z
N GLU A 1 14.50 -11.28 8.84
CA GLU A 1 14.55 -11.66 7.41
C GLU A 1 14.77 -10.42 6.55
N PRO A 2 15.44 -10.51 5.39
CA PRO A 2 15.55 -9.37 4.48
C PRO A 2 14.16 -8.96 3.98
N LEU A 3 13.92 -7.66 3.84
CA LEU A 3 12.67 -7.13 3.31
C LEU A 3 12.44 -7.62 1.87
N SER A 4 11.28 -8.21 1.62
CA SER A 4 10.84 -8.53 0.26
C SER A 4 10.39 -7.24 -0.45
N TRP A 5 11.00 -6.92 -1.60
CA TRP A 5 10.62 -5.76 -2.40
C TRP A 5 9.61 -6.15 -3.49
N PRO A 6 8.56 -5.35 -3.73
CA PRO A 6 7.62 -5.63 -4.80
C PRO A 6 8.24 -5.31 -6.17
N ASN A 7 7.87 -6.05 -7.21
CA ASN A 7 8.32 -5.73 -8.58
C ASN A 7 7.71 -4.42 -9.12
N CYS A 8 6.51 -4.05 -8.66
CA CYS A 8 5.80 -2.85 -9.08
C CYS A 8 5.10 -2.18 -7.89
N PHE A 9 5.17 -0.85 -7.81
CA PHE A 9 4.46 -0.03 -6.84
C PHE A 9 3.50 0.92 -7.56
N ASN A 10 2.20 0.81 -7.27
CA ASN A 10 1.18 1.69 -7.85
C ASN A 10 0.89 2.83 -6.88
N SER A 11 0.97 4.08 -7.34
CA SER A 11 0.70 5.27 -6.54
C SER A 11 -0.28 6.19 -7.28
N ASP A 12 -1.03 6.98 -6.53
CA ASP A 12 -1.73 8.12 -7.11
C ASP A 12 -0.74 9.20 -7.59
N LYS A 13 -1.21 10.11 -8.45
CA LYS A 13 -0.40 11.23 -8.97
C LYS A 13 0.06 12.22 -7.91
N LYS A 14 -0.58 12.26 -6.74
CA LYS A 14 -0.16 13.11 -5.63
C LYS A 14 1.11 12.50 -5.04
N THR A 15 2.26 13.05 -5.40
CA THR A 15 3.59 12.55 -5.01
C THR A 15 4.01 13.01 -3.61
N GLU A 16 3.12 13.69 -2.87
CA GLU A 16 3.40 14.19 -1.51
C GLU A 16 3.85 13.08 -0.55
N TYR A 17 3.45 11.83 -0.81
CA TYR A 17 3.84 10.65 -0.02
C TYR A 17 5.05 9.89 -0.56
N LEU A 18 5.55 10.25 -1.74
CA LEU A 18 6.60 9.48 -2.42
C LEU A 18 8.02 9.95 -2.10
N GLY A 19 8.21 11.14 -1.51
CA GLY A 19 9.50 11.76 -1.14
C GLY A 19 10.76 10.88 -1.24
N ASP A 20 11.33 10.49 -0.08
CA ASP A 20 12.52 9.64 -0.02
C ASP A 20 12.23 8.18 -0.39
N CYS A 21 10.97 7.76 -0.23
CA CYS A 21 10.51 6.42 -0.58
C CYS A 21 10.72 6.11 -2.07
N LYS A 22 10.59 7.10 -2.94
CA LYS A 22 10.79 6.95 -4.40
C LYS A 22 12.23 6.54 -4.69
N SER A 23 13.20 7.21 -4.10
CA SER A 23 14.62 6.90 -4.29
C SER A 23 14.96 5.51 -3.77
N LEU A 24 14.40 5.13 -2.62
CA LEU A 24 14.56 3.79 -2.05
C LEU A 24 13.98 2.70 -2.95
N LEU A 25 12.74 2.88 -3.43
CA LEU A 25 12.07 1.95 -4.33
C LEU A 25 12.87 1.76 -5.63
N LEU A 26 13.37 2.85 -6.22
CA LEU A 26 14.16 2.79 -7.45
C LEU A 26 15.53 2.10 -7.21
N LYS A 27 16.17 2.33 -6.07
CA LYS A 27 17.43 1.65 -5.69
C LYS A 27 17.28 0.13 -5.65
N HIS A 28 16.10 -0.35 -5.27
CA HIS A 28 15.78 -1.78 -5.22
C HIS A 28 15.12 -2.30 -6.50
N GLY A 29 15.13 -1.53 -7.59
CA GLY A 29 14.62 -1.97 -8.90
C GLY A 29 13.10 -2.02 -9.01
N VAL A 30 12.38 -1.40 -8.07
CA VAL A 30 10.92 -1.40 -8.07
C VAL A 30 10.38 -0.45 -9.14
N LYS A 31 9.51 -0.94 -10.03
CA LYS A 31 8.86 -0.11 -11.04
C LYS A 31 7.69 0.67 -10.44
N ILE A 32 7.72 2.00 -10.53
CA ILE A 32 6.61 2.86 -10.06
C ILE A 32 5.62 3.13 -11.20
N ARG A 33 4.33 2.93 -10.95
CA ARG A 33 3.23 3.28 -11.87
C ARG A 33 2.30 4.28 -11.21
N TYR A 34 1.88 5.27 -11.97
CA TYR A 34 0.97 6.31 -11.48
C TYR A 34 -0.45 6.10 -12.01
N ALA A 35 -1.43 6.17 -11.11
CA ALA A 35 -2.84 6.17 -11.50
C ALA A 35 -3.15 7.38 -12.39
N LYS A 36 -4.09 7.24 -13.34
CA LYS A 36 -4.38 8.31 -14.30
C LYS A 36 -5.23 9.43 -13.69
N THR A 37 -6.07 9.12 -12.70
CA THR A 37 -7.08 10.00 -12.11
C THR A 37 -6.69 10.46 -10.71
N LYS A 38 -7.04 11.69 -10.33
CA LYS A 38 -6.97 12.14 -8.93
C LYS A 38 -8.29 11.77 -8.26
N LYS A 39 -8.24 10.91 -7.23
CA LYS A 39 -9.33 10.82 -6.25
C LYS A 39 -8.90 11.55 -4.99
N GLU A 40 -9.76 12.42 -4.47
CA GLU A 40 -9.52 13.05 -3.18
C GLU A 40 -10.09 12.15 -2.10
N HIS A 41 -9.23 11.69 -1.20
CA HIS A 41 -9.62 10.95 -0.02
C HIS A 41 -9.52 11.90 1.17
N SER A 42 -10.59 12.01 1.97
CA SER A 42 -10.54 12.72 3.25
C SER A 42 -9.42 12.15 4.13
N ARG A 43 -8.74 13.00 4.92
CA ARG A 43 -7.66 12.57 5.83
C ARG A 43 -8.17 11.97 7.14
N ASP A 44 -9.49 11.82 7.29
CA ASP A 44 -10.13 11.32 8.52
C ASP A 44 -9.68 9.90 8.89
N TRP A 45 -9.26 9.09 7.93
CA TRP A 45 -8.75 7.72 8.17
C TRP A 45 -7.45 7.69 8.98
N ALA A 46 -6.67 8.77 9.01
CA ALA A 46 -5.33 8.78 9.62
C ALA A 46 -5.37 8.55 11.14
N ARG A 47 -6.51 8.81 11.81
CA ARG A 47 -6.65 8.67 13.27
C ARG A 47 -6.78 7.21 13.74
N SER A 48 -6.99 6.25 12.85
CA SER A 48 -7.33 4.87 13.23
C SER A 48 -6.33 3.81 12.74
N LEU A 49 -5.10 4.19 12.41
CA LEU A 49 -4.16 3.29 11.72
C LEU A 49 -3.73 2.07 12.53
N HIS A 50 -3.34 2.23 13.80
CA HIS A 50 -2.69 1.15 14.57
C HIS A 50 -3.62 0.00 14.97
N ALA A 51 -4.94 0.20 15.04
CA ALA A 51 -5.90 -0.84 15.47
C ALA A 51 -6.44 -1.68 14.31
N ASN A 52 -6.17 -1.29 13.07
CA ASN A 52 -6.83 -1.85 11.89
C ASN A 52 -6.04 -3.00 11.25
N ASP A 53 -4.71 -3.00 11.32
CA ASP A 53 -3.89 -3.94 10.55
C ASP A 53 -4.15 -5.42 10.91
N ASP A 54 -4.21 -5.76 12.20
CA ASP A 54 -4.51 -7.13 12.64
C ASP A 54 -5.91 -7.58 12.22
N ILE A 55 -6.88 -6.66 12.18
CA ILE A 55 -8.25 -6.96 11.78
C ILE A 55 -8.31 -7.17 10.26
N PHE A 56 -7.70 -6.29 9.47
CA PHE A 56 -7.73 -6.39 8.00
C PHE A 56 -6.96 -7.62 7.49
N ASN A 57 -5.82 -7.95 8.09
CA ASN A 57 -4.97 -9.03 7.57
C ASN A 57 -5.43 -10.43 8.00
N ASN A 58 -6.21 -10.54 9.09
CA ASN A 58 -6.66 -11.81 9.65
C ASN A 58 -8.16 -12.10 9.43
N THR A 59 -8.96 -11.13 8.97
CA THR A 59 -10.38 -11.36 8.68
C THR A 59 -10.58 -11.98 7.29
N PRO A 60 -11.37 -13.06 7.14
CA PRO A 60 -11.71 -13.62 5.84
C PRO A 60 -12.41 -12.61 4.95
N THR A 61 -11.94 -12.48 3.70
CA THR A 61 -12.58 -11.63 2.70
C THR A 61 -13.79 -12.34 2.09
N ARG A 62 -14.82 -11.58 1.71
CA ARG A 62 -16.07 -12.15 1.17
C ARG A 62 -15.89 -12.85 -0.17
N LEU A 63 -14.94 -12.42 -0.99
CA LEU A 63 -14.79 -12.90 -2.37
C LEU A 63 -14.06 -14.25 -2.44
N ILE A 64 -12.95 -14.39 -1.71
CA ILE A 64 -12.10 -15.59 -1.75
C ILE A 64 -12.23 -16.46 -0.48
N ASN A 65 -13.06 -16.04 0.48
CA ASN A 65 -13.31 -16.71 1.76
C ASN A 65 -12.02 -17.06 2.55
N MET A 66 -10.97 -16.25 2.37
CA MET A 66 -9.66 -16.36 3.02
C MET A 66 -9.20 -15.00 3.52
N SER A 67 -8.40 -14.99 4.58
CA SER A 67 -7.75 -13.77 5.08
C SER A 67 -6.48 -13.49 4.29
N PRO A 68 -6.06 -12.21 4.12
CA PRO A 68 -4.84 -11.87 3.40
C PRO A 68 -3.59 -12.65 3.84
N ASN A 69 -3.43 -12.91 5.15
CA ASN A 69 -2.29 -13.69 5.66
C ASN A 69 -2.32 -15.18 5.32
N LYS A 70 -3.45 -15.72 4.85
CA LYS A 70 -3.64 -17.14 4.52
C LYS A 70 -3.73 -17.40 3.01
N ALA A 71 -3.76 -16.35 2.21
CA ALA A 71 -3.79 -16.43 0.74
C ALA A 71 -2.37 -16.57 0.20
#